data_AF-A0AAD8C3W2-F1
#
_entry.id   AF-A0AAD8C3W2-F1
#
_cell.length_a   1.000
_cell.length_b   1.000
_cell.length_c   1.000
_cell.angle_alpha   90.00
_cell.angle_beta   90.00
_cell.angle_gamma   90.00
#
_symmetry.space_group_name_H-M   'P 1'
#
loop_
_entity.id
_entity.type
_entity.pdbx_description
1 polymer ?
#
loop_
_entity_poly.entity_id
_entity_poly.type
_entity_poly.pdbx_seq_one_letter_code
_entity_poly.pdbx_strand_id
1 'polypeptide(L)'
;DVAVIAEIQPPTAKTLRSSSTEDCDQRLDPAYVLLTWSEAIPFTWLRIKVQNKTSFKDISLSLNNALCQNTRIFSVDNATLDLYCDNNVSMTTLKLEGNSLENICTLFVSGGRNFALFQKTSQSSTFNSNVYESKYAVDGKILPTCYRGFCSHTNTDDTTPYWIVKFGQEYNIKKCILYNR
;
A
#
# COMPACT_ATOMS: atom_id res chain seq x y z
N ASP A 1 3.43 -3.30 4.90
CA ASP A 1 3.44 -1.92 4.36
C ASP A 1 4.32 -1.90 3.13
N VAL A 2 3.75 -1.67 1.96
CA VAL A 2 4.54 -1.51 0.73
C VAL A 2 4.89 -0.03 0.63
N ALA A 3 6.10 0.34 1.07
CA ALA A 3 6.64 1.67 0.84
C ALA A 3 7.25 1.69 -0.57
N VAL A 4 6.67 2.50 -1.46
CA VAL A 4 7.17 2.63 -2.84
C VAL A 4 8.11 3.84 -2.92
N ILE A 5 9.30 3.64 -3.50
CA ILE A 5 10.25 4.71 -3.78
C ILE A 5 9.71 5.50 -4.98
N ALA A 6 9.46 6.79 -4.79
CA ALA A 6 8.95 7.66 -5.84
C ALA A 6 10.08 8.40 -6.56
N GLU A 7 10.03 8.44 -7.89
CA GLU A 7 10.85 9.33 -8.72
C GLU A 7 10.09 10.63 -9.00
N ILE A 8 10.71 11.77 -8.70
CA ILE A 8 10.15 13.11 -8.93
C ILE A 8 10.70 13.63 -10.26
N GLN A 9 9.83 14.11 -11.14
CA GLN A 9 10.19 14.84 -12.36
C GLN A 9 9.60 16.26 -12.28
N PRO A 10 10.31 17.33 -12.72
CA PRO A 10 11.58 17.33 -13.44
C PRO A 10 12.82 17.47 -12.53
N PRO A 11 14.02 17.09 -13.03
CA PRO A 11 15.21 16.89 -12.22
C PRO A 11 15.98 18.20 -12.02
N THR A 12 15.75 18.93 -10.93
CA THR A 12 16.83 19.63 -10.20
C THR A 12 16.40 20.03 -8.79
N ALA A 13 16.89 19.26 -7.81
CA ALA A 13 17.29 19.61 -6.44
C ALA A 13 16.86 18.52 -5.44
N LYS A 14 17.80 17.60 -5.21
CA LYS A 14 17.99 16.74 -4.02
C LYS A 14 16.73 16.17 -3.33
N THR A 15 16.49 14.90 -3.66
CA THR A 15 16.03 13.78 -2.80
C THR A 15 14.86 14.02 -1.84
N LEU A 16 13.68 13.49 -2.19
CA LEU A 16 12.86 12.77 -1.21
C LEU A 16 13.46 11.37 -1.06
N ARG A 17 14.13 11.07 0.06
CA ARG A 17 14.32 9.68 0.47
C ARG A 17 13.82 9.45 1.88
N SER A 18 13.10 8.33 1.97
CA SER A 18 12.63 7.66 3.18
C SER A 18 13.78 7.35 4.15
N SER A 19 13.47 7.47 5.45
CA SER A 19 14.23 6.96 6.60
C SER A 19 15.67 7.45 6.73
N SER A 20 15.88 8.66 7.26
CA SER A 20 16.83 8.96 8.37
C SER A 20 17.11 10.48 8.49
N THR A 21 16.79 11.03 9.66
CA THR A 21 17.33 12.22 10.37
C THR A 21 17.42 13.61 9.72
N GLU A 22 17.36 13.80 8.40
CA GLU A 22 17.27 15.14 7.78
C GLU A 22 16.14 15.16 6.75
N ASP A 23 14.91 15.29 7.26
CA ASP A 23 13.64 15.11 6.52
C ASP A 23 13.21 16.34 5.67
N CYS A 24 13.83 17.51 5.82
CA CYS A 24 13.27 18.78 5.33
C CYS A 24 14.31 19.71 4.68
N ASP A 25 14.85 19.33 3.51
CA ASP A 25 15.64 20.24 2.68
C ASP A 25 14.75 21.27 1.98
N GLN A 26 15.16 22.54 1.94
CA GLN A 26 14.42 23.62 1.29
C GLN A 26 14.28 23.39 -0.21
N ARG A 27 13.07 23.57 -0.73
CA ARG A 27 12.74 23.46 -2.16
C ARG A 27 12.30 24.80 -2.72
N LEU A 28 12.56 24.99 -4.01
CA LEU A 28 11.87 26.02 -4.78
C LEU A 28 10.45 25.51 -5.06
N ASP A 29 9.44 26.27 -4.66
CA ASP A 29 8.00 26.00 -4.75
C ASP A 29 7.62 25.22 -6.03
N PRO A 30 7.51 23.88 -5.96
CA PRO A 30 7.24 23.07 -7.13
C PRO A 30 5.76 23.22 -7.48
N ALA A 31 5.46 23.46 -8.76
CA ALA A 31 4.07 23.56 -9.22
C ALA A 31 3.25 22.28 -8.95
N TYR A 32 3.91 21.12 -8.89
CA TYR A 32 3.31 19.85 -8.52
C TYR A 32 4.36 18.87 -8.01
N VAL A 33 3.92 17.84 -7.29
CA VAL A 33 4.69 16.64 -6.98
C VAL A 33 4.05 15.45 -7.69
N LEU A 34 4.79 14.78 -8.56
CA LEU A 34 4.36 13.58 -9.27
C LEU A 34 5.13 12.37 -8.75
N LEU A 35 4.41 11.33 -8.33
CA LEU A 35 4.96 10.04 -7.95
C LEU A 35 4.48 9.00 -8.97
N THR A 36 5.39 8.17 -9.46
CA THR A 36 5.08 7.10 -10.42
C THR A 36 5.73 5.79 -10.02
N TRP A 37 5.11 4.66 -10.35
CA TRP A 37 5.68 3.33 -10.16
C TRP A 37 5.16 2.33 -11.19
N SER A 38 5.84 1.19 -11.31
CA SER A 38 5.61 0.21 -12.39
C SER A 38 4.37 -0.67 -12.18
N GLU A 39 4.04 -1.04 -10.95
CA GLU A 39 2.95 -1.98 -10.65
C GLU A 39 1.73 -1.29 -10.01
N ALA A 40 0.54 -1.49 -10.54
CA ALA A 40 -0.65 -0.86 -9.98
C ALA A 40 -0.94 -1.33 -8.53
N ILE A 41 -1.02 -0.35 -7.60
CA ILE A 41 -1.34 -0.57 -6.18
C ILE A 41 -2.68 0.10 -5.84
N PRO A 42 -3.51 -0.50 -4.98
CA PRO A 42 -4.73 0.17 -4.53
C PRO A 42 -4.36 1.39 -3.69
N PHE A 43 -4.99 2.54 -3.92
CA PHE A 43 -4.84 3.68 -3.02
C PHE A 43 -5.68 3.47 -1.76
N THR A 44 -5.08 3.58 -0.58
CA THR A 44 -5.84 3.64 0.68
C THR A 44 -5.77 4.99 1.36
N TRP A 45 -4.59 5.58 1.51
CA TRP A 45 -4.41 6.93 2.05
C TRP A 45 -2.99 7.41 1.74
N LEU A 46 -2.78 8.72 1.84
CA LEU A 46 -1.48 9.39 1.69
C LEU A 46 -1.15 10.11 2.99
N ARG A 47 0.05 9.95 3.53
CA ARG A 47 0.56 10.77 4.63
C ARG A 47 1.57 11.77 4.12
N ILE A 48 1.41 13.00 4.58
CA ILE A 48 2.30 14.11 4.28
C ILE A 48 2.86 14.61 5.61
N LYS A 49 4.19 14.65 5.72
CA LYS A 49 4.88 15.32 6.82
C LYS A 49 5.51 16.60 6.30
N VAL A 50 5.45 17.64 7.12
CA VAL A 50 5.66 19.00 6.67
C VAL A 50 6.49 19.78 7.67
N GLN A 51 7.16 20.84 7.21
CA GLN A 51 7.99 21.66 8.10
C GLN A 51 7.13 22.54 9.03
N ASN A 52 6.02 23.11 8.53
CA ASN A 52 5.13 24.02 9.27
C ASN A 52 3.63 23.71 9.02
N LYS A 53 2.80 23.81 10.07
CA LYS A 53 1.37 23.47 10.05
C LYS A 53 0.52 24.24 9.04
N THR A 54 0.90 25.48 8.72
CA THR A 54 0.06 26.43 7.96
C THR A 54 0.08 26.21 6.45
N SER A 55 0.98 25.36 5.94
CA SER A 55 1.32 25.30 4.53
C SER A 55 0.43 24.41 3.65
N PHE A 56 -0.65 23.81 4.18
CA PHE A 56 -1.41 22.76 3.47
C PHE A 56 -2.87 23.08 3.20
N LYS A 57 -3.22 24.37 3.23
CA LYS A 57 -4.51 24.80 2.68
C LYS A 57 -4.41 24.69 1.16
N ASP A 58 -5.43 24.08 0.54
CA ASP A 58 -5.58 23.97 -0.91
C ASP A 58 -4.66 22.95 -1.62
N ILE A 59 -4.52 21.73 -1.06
CA ILE A 59 -3.99 20.59 -1.82
C ILE A 59 -5.09 19.93 -2.64
N SER A 60 -4.78 19.66 -3.91
CA SER A 60 -5.49 18.72 -4.75
C SER A 60 -4.65 17.47 -4.97
N LEU A 61 -5.32 16.32 -4.91
CA LEU A 61 -4.74 15.00 -5.12
C LEU A 61 -5.39 14.38 -6.35
N SER A 62 -4.57 13.87 -7.26
CA SER A 62 -5.03 13.12 -8.43
C SER A 62 -4.38 11.74 -8.48
N LEU A 63 -5.17 10.72 -8.81
CA LEU A 63 -4.75 9.32 -8.96
C LEU A 63 -5.00 8.92 -10.41
N ASN A 64 -3.97 8.47 -11.14
CA ASN A 64 -4.10 8.17 -12.59
C ASN A 64 -4.74 9.32 -13.39
N ASN A 65 -4.33 10.56 -13.13
CA ASN A 65 -4.88 11.79 -13.72
C ASN A 65 -6.36 12.07 -13.43
N ALA A 66 -7.01 11.31 -12.55
CA ALA A 66 -8.36 11.60 -12.07
C ALA A 66 -8.32 12.26 -10.70
N LEU A 67 -9.10 13.32 -10.51
CA LEU A 67 -9.20 14.02 -9.23
C LEU A 67 -9.74 13.10 -8.12
N CYS A 68 -9.20 13.29 -6.93
CA CYS A 68 -9.66 12.67 -5.69
C CYS A 68 -11.12 13.09 -5.40
N GLN A 69 -12.00 12.10 -5.29
CA GLN A 69 -13.40 12.26 -4.93
C GLN A 69 -13.55 12.37 -3.42
N ASN A 70 -14.29 13.38 -2.97
CA ASN A 70 -14.55 13.66 -1.56
C ASN A 70 -13.28 13.64 -0.71
N THR A 71 -12.25 14.38 -1.13
CA THR A 71 -10.97 14.47 -0.41
C THR A 71 -11.20 14.79 1.07
N ARG A 72 -10.70 13.91 1.95
CA ARG A 72 -10.73 14.11 3.40
C ARG A 72 -9.31 14.31 3.88
N ILE A 73 -9.10 15.35 4.67
CA ILE A 73 -7.81 15.71 5.24
C ILE A 73 -7.92 15.56 6.76
N PHE A 74 -7.05 14.75 7.34
CA PHE A 74 -6.98 14.48 8.78
C PHE A 74 -5.65 14.97 9.34
N SER A 75 -5.69 15.82 10.36
CA SER A 75 -4.47 16.19 11.10
C SER A 75 -4.11 15.06 12.05
N VAL A 76 -2.96 14.43 11.84
CA VAL A 76 -2.43 13.41 12.76
C VAL A 76 -1.76 14.08 13.96
N ASP A 77 -0.97 15.12 13.69
CA ASP A 77 -0.33 15.97 14.69
C ASP A 77 -0.14 17.40 14.13
N ASN A 78 0.84 18.16 14.66
CA ASN A 78 1.11 19.53 14.24
C ASN A 78 1.88 19.65 12.90
N ALA A 79 2.51 18.58 12.43
CA ALA A 79 3.37 18.53 11.25
C ALA A 79 3.03 17.37 10.30
N THR A 80 2.03 16.55 10.64
CA THR A 80 1.64 15.36 9.89
C THR A 80 0.15 15.37 9.61
N LEU A 81 -0.21 15.09 8.37
CA LEU A 81 -1.59 14.98 7.91
C LEU A 81 -1.77 13.78 6.99
N ASP A 82 -2.97 13.21 7.02
CA ASP A 82 -3.39 12.10 6.17
C ASP A 82 -4.48 12.57 5.20
N LEU A 83 -4.31 12.25 3.92
CA LEU A 83 -5.30 12.44 2.87
C LEU A 83 -5.94 11.10 2.53
N TYR A 84 -7.26 11.13 2.39
CA TYR A 84 -8.07 10.02 1.96
C TYR A 84 -8.99 10.43 0.81
N CYS A 85 -9.27 9.49 -0.09
CA CYS A 85 -10.19 9.64 -1.21
C CYS A 85 -11.16 8.47 -1.25
N ASP A 86 -12.39 8.73 -1.69
CA ASP A 86 -13.37 7.66 -1.89
C ASP A 86 -13.09 6.83 -3.17
N ASN A 87 -12.13 7.25 -4.00
CA ASN A 87 -11.76 6.54 -5.23
C ASN A 87 -11.30 5.11 -4.92
N ASN A 88 -12.04 4.12 -5.42
CA ASN A 88 -11.66 2.72 -5.35
C ASN A 88 -10.81 2.31 -6.56
N VAL A 89 -9.61 2.89 -6.68
CA VAL A 89 -8.74 2.72 -7.86
C VAL A 89 -7.41 2.06 -7.49
N SER A 90 -6.92 1.21 -8.39
CA SER A 90 -5.49 0.87 -8.42
C SER A 90 -4.76 1.91 -9.25
N MET A 91 -3.71 2.49 -8.70
CA MET A 91 -2.96 3.56 -9.31
C MET A 91 -1.51 3.17 -9.59
N THR A 92 -0.96 3.77 -10.64
CA THR A 92 0.47 3.79 -10.98
C THR A 92 1.06 5.19 -10.87
N THR A 93 0.19 6.21 -10.74
CA THR A 93 0.58 7.61 -10.65
C THR A 93 -0.23 8.33 -9.59
N LEU A 94 0.44 9.18 -8.82
CA LEU A 94 -0.15 10.08 -7.84
C LEU A 94 0.42 11.48 -8.08
N LYS A 95 -0.45 12.47 -8.26
CA LYS A 95 -0.07 13.87 -8.43
C LYS A 95 -0.66 14.72 -7.32
N LEU A 96 0.19 15.52 -6.68
CA LEU A 96 -0.19 16.56 -5.73
C LEU A 96 0.02 17.92 -6.39
N GLU A 97 -0.97 18.79 -6.29
CA GLU A 97 -0.89 20.18 -6.73
C GLU A 97 -1.49 21.04 -5.63
N GLY A 98 -0.94 22.22 -5.41
CA GLY A 98 -1.43 23.11 -4.37
C GLY A 98 -0.43 24.19 -4.06
N ASN A 99 -0.81 25.04 -3.11
CA ASN A 99 0.11 26.04 -2.59
C ASN A 99 1.08 25.40 -1.61
N SER A 100 2.28 25.98 -1.52
CA SER A 100 3.22 25.71 -0.44
C SER A 100 3.80 24.29 -0.38
N LEU A 101 3.90 23.62 -1.54
CA LEU A 101 4.47 22.27 -1.68
C LEU A 101 5.97 22.23 -1.33
N GLU A 102 6.65 23.37 -1.28
CA GLU A 102 8.04 23.50 -0.82
C GLU A 102 8.25 23.07 0.63
N ASN A 103 7.19 23.04 1.45
CA ASN A 103 7.27 22.67 2.86
C ASN A 103 7.06 21.17 3.11
N ILE A 104 6.85 20.37 2.05
CA ILE A 104 6.69 18.91 2.17
C ILE A 104 8.05 18.28 2.46
N CYS A 105 8.15 17.66 3.63
CA CYS A 105 9.31 16.92 4.06
C CYS A 105 9.25 15.47 3.55
N THR A 106 8.14 14.77 3.82
CA THR A 106 7.98 13.37 3.38
C THR A 106 6.57 13.09 2.87
N LEU A 107 6.50 12.16 1.92
CA LEU A 107 5.26 11.59 1.39
C LEU A 107 5.30 10.09 1.59
N PHE A 108 4.23 9.54 2.16
CA PHE A 108 4.04 8.10 2.30
C PHE A 108 2.70 7.71 1.68
N VAL A 109 2.77 6.98 0.57
CA VAL A 109 1.60 6.45 -0.12
C VAL A 109 1.30 5.07 0.43
N SER A 110 0.09 4.88 0.95
CA SER A 110 -0.35 3.58 1.45
C SER A 110 -1.06 2.78 0.36
N GLY A 111 -0.46 1.64 0.01
CA GLY A 111 -1.01 0.61 -0.88
C GLY A 111 -1.94 -0.39 -0.18
N GLY A 112 -2.36 -0.08 1.06
CA GLY A 112 -3.03 -1.03 1.94
C GLY A 112 -2.09 -2.01 2.64
N ARG A 113 -2.69 -2.92 3.41
CA ARG A 113 -2.01 -3.95 4.21
C ARG A 113 -2.51 -5.34 3.83
N ASN A 114 -1.62 -6.32 3.79
CA ASN A 114 -2.01 -7.72 3.67
C ASN A 114 -2.64 -8.17 4.99
N PHE A 115 -3.97 -8.20 5.04
CA PHE A 115 -4.73 -8.66 6.21
C PHE A 115 -4.76 -10.18 6.34
N ALA A 116 -4.46 -10.93 5.26
CA ALA A 116 -4.47 -12.39 5.29
C ALA A 116 -3.26 -12.98 6.03
N LEU A 117 -2.15 -12.23 6.09
CA LEU A 117 -0.90 -12.66 6.71
C LEU A 117 -1.12 -13.20 8.14
N PHE A 118 -0.74 -14.46 8.34
CA PHE A 118 -0.88 -15.22 9.59
C PHE A 118 -2.29 -15.31 10.17
N GLN A 119 -3.33 -15.12 9.35
CA GLN A 119 -4.70 -15.36 9.77
C GLN A 119 -4.97 -16.85 9.98
N LYS A 120 -6.05 -17.15 10.70
CA LYS A 120 -6.53 -18.52 10.87
C LYS A 120 -7.07 -19.04 9.54
N THR A 121 -6.69 -20.25 9.18
CA THR A 121 -7.09 -20.88 7.93
C THR A 121 -7.61 -22.29 8.17
N SER A 122 -8.38 -22.80 7.22
CA SER A 122 -8.80 -24.20 7.17
C SER A 122 -8.97 -24.62 5.71
N GLN A 123 -8.82 -25.91 5.42
CA GLN A 123 -9.06 -26.49 4.12
C GLN A 123 -9.87 -27.78 4.26
N SER A 124 -10.56 -28.19 3.19
CA SER A 124 -11.47 -29.34 3.16
C SER A 124 -10.79 -30.64 3.62
N SER A 125 -9.55 -30.85 3.20
CA SER A 125 -8.70 -31.99 3.54
C SER A 125 -7.23 -31.55 3.47
N THR A 126 -6.29 -32.31 4.03
CA THR A 126 -4.86 -31.96 4.00
C THR A 126 -4.01 -33.12 3.54
N PHE A 127 -3.42 -33.00 2.35
CA PHE A 127 -2.44 -33.96 1.87
C PHE A 127 -1.16 -33.82 2.69
N ASN A 128 -0.71 -34.89 3.35
CA ASN A 128 0.46 -34.87 4.25
C ASN A 128 0.45 -33.68 5.23
N SER A 129 -0.26 -33.85 6.34
CA SER A 129 -0.52 -32.82 7.36
C SER A 129 0.71 -32.17 7.98
N ASN A 130 1.89 -32.74 7.83
CA ASN A 130 3.14 -32.16 8.34
C ASN A 130 3.79 -31.17 7.36
N VAL A 131 3.30 -31.09 6.12
CA VAL A 131 3.97 -30.35 5.04
C VAL A 131 3.04 -29.34 4.36
N TYR A 132 1.74 -29.62 4.21
CA TYR A 132 0.84 -28.80 3.37
C TYR A 132 -0.41 -28.25 4.08
N GLU A 133 -0.27 -27.90 5.35
CA GLU A 133 -1.31 -27.24 6.13
C GLU A 133 -1.82 -25.95 5.46
N SER A 134 -3.10 -25.63 5.68
CA SER A 134 -3.75 -24.44 5.10
C SER A 134 -3.04 -23.12 5.41
N LYS A 135 -2.32 -23.04 6.53
CA LYS A 135 -1.61 -21.83 7.00
C LYS A 135 -0.50 -21.37 6.06
N TYR A 136 0.04 -22.26 5.24
CA TYR A 136 1.13 -21.92 4.34
C TYR A 136 0.70 -20.96 3.21
N ALA A 137 -0.58 -20.91 2.86
CA ALA A 137 -1.09 -19.90 1.91
C ALA A 137 -1.08 -18.46 2.47
N VAL A 138 -0.81 -18.28 3.76
CA VAL A 138 -0.80 -16.97 4.45
C VAL A 138 0.44 -16.75 5.32
N ASP A 139 1.53 -17.48 5.09
CA ASP A 139 2.75 -17.41 5.91
C ASP A 139 3.73 -16.29 5.47
N GLY A 140 3.39 -15.57 4.40
CA GLY A 140 4.18 -14.48 3.84
C GLY A 140 5.31 -14.93 2.91
N LYS A 141 5.39 -16.22 2.56
CA LYS A 141 6.43 -16.75 1.66
C LYS A 141 5.83 -17.07 0.29
N ILE A 142 6.37 -16.42 -0.74
CA ILE A 142 6.04 -16.70 -2.14
C ILE A 142 7.24 -17.42 -2.73
N LEU A 143 7.12 -18.74 -2.90
CA LEU A 143 8.19 -19.59 -3.42
C LEU A 143 7.74 -20.23 -4.75
N PRO A 144 8.65 -20.45 -5.70
CA PRO A 144 8.34 -21.07 -6.98
C PRO A 144 8.11 -22.59 -6.88
N THR A 145 8.17 -23.17 -5.68
CA THR A 145 8.01 -24.61 -5.47
C THR A 145 7.47 -24.92 -4.08
N CYS A 146 6.66 -25.98 -4.02
CA CYS A 146 6.01 -26.48 -2.81
C CYS A 146 6.66 -27.76 -2.25
N TYR A 147 7.79 -28.21 -2.80
CA TYR A 147 8.34 -29.57 -2.56
C TYR A 147 8.61 -29.91 -1.07
N ARG A 148 8.69 -28.91 -0.18
CA ARG A 148 8.91 -29.07 1.27
C ARG A 148 8.06 -28.14 2.12
N GLY A 149 6.84 -27.85 1.67
CA GLY A 149 5.88 -26.97 2.35
C GLY A 149 5.76 -25.61 1.68
N PHE A 150 5.30 -24.60 2.43
CA PHE A 150 5.04 -23.23 1.93
C PHE A 150 3.87 -23.10 0.94
N CYS A 151 3.15 -24.19 0.68
CA CYS A 151 1.88 -24.19 -0.04
C CYS A 151 0.84 -25.02 0.72
N SER A 152 -0.43 -24.67 0.58
CA SER A 152 -1.55 -25.52 0.99
C SER A 152 -1.80 -26.62 -0.05
N HIS A 153 -2.20 -27.82 0.38
CA HIS A 153 -2.55 -28.91 -0.52
C HIS A 153 -3.66 -29.78 0.09
N THR A 154 -4.80 -29.88 -0.59
CA THR A 154 -5.90 -30.79 -0.24
C THR A 154 -5.60 -32.21 -0.72
N ASN A 155 -6.30 -33.23 -0.22
CA ASN A 155 -6.09 -34.59 -0.70
C ASN A 155 -6.45 -34.74 -2.18
N THR A 156 -5.82 -35.71 -2.85
CA THR A 156 -6.04 -35.99 -4.27
C THR A 156 -7.39 -36.62 -4.56
N ASP A 157 -7.99 -37.29 -3.57
CA ASP A 157 -9.33 -37.91 -3.62
C ASP A 157 -10.45 -36.97 -3.14
N ASP A 158 -10.13 -35.73 -2.76
CA ASP A 158 -11.12 -34.73 -2.35
C ASP A 158 -11.88 -34.20 -3.58
N THR A 159 -13.16 -34.57 -3.69
CA THR A 159 -14.01 -34.20 -4.82
C THR A 159 -14.56 -32.78 -4.75
N THR A 160 -14.46 -32.12 -3.59
CA THR A 160 -14.98 -30.76 -3.37
C THR A 160 -13.98 -29.92 -2.56
N PRO A 161 -12.76 -29.70 -3.09
CA PRO A 161 -11.70 -29.04 -2.35
C PRO A 161 -12.04 -27.57 -2.09
N TYR A 162 -11.81 -27.12 -0.86
CA TYR A 162 -11.93 -25.71 -0.50
C TYR A 162 -10.82 -25.28 0.45
N TRP A 163 -10.57 -23.97 0.48
CA TRP A 163 -9.69 -23.31 1.43
C TRP A 163 -10.37 -22.04 1.93
N ILE A 164 -10.25 -21.77 3.23
CA ILE A 164 -10.90 -20.65 3.91
C ILE A 164 -9.85 -19.93 4.74
N VAL A 165 -9.83 -18.60 4.65
CA VAL A 165 -9.20 -17.71 5.63
C VAL A 165 -10.29 -17.05 6.47
N LYS A 166 -10.08 -17.02 7.78
CA LYS A 166 -10.98 -16.38 8.74
C LYS A 166 -10.33 -15.11 9.25
N PHE A 167 -11.01 -14.00 9.04
CA PHE A 167 -10.65 -12.70 9.59
C PHE A 167 -11.35 -12.50 10.94
N GLY A 168 -10.64 -11.94 11.93
CA GLY A 168 -11.20 -11.69 13.27
C GLY A 168 -12.20 -10.53 13.34
N GLN A 169 -12.34 -9.78 12.25
CA GLN A 169 -13.24 -8.64 12.11
C GLN A 169 -13.54 -8.42 10.63
N GLU A 170 -14.46 -7.51 10.33
CA GLU A 170 -14.74 -7.09 8.97
C GLU A 170 -13.61 -6.21 8.42
N TYR A 171 -13.26 -6.43 7.14
CA TYR A 171 -12.28 -5.64 6.41
C TYR A 171 -12.85 -5.24 5.05
N ASN A 172 -12.54 -4.01 4.61
CA ASN A 172 -12.81 -3.59 3.24
C ASN A 172 -11.71 -4.12 2.32
N ILE A 173 -11.95 -5.26 1.68
CA ILE A 173 -10.96 -5.91 0.82
C ILE A 173 -10.90 -5.18 -0.53
N LYS A 174 -9.73 -4.61 -0.83
CA LYS A 174 -9.47 -3.87 -2.09
C LYS A 174 -8.78 -4.71 -3.17
N LYS A 175 -7.99 -5.70 -2.77
CA LYS A 175 -7.18 -6.54 -3.67
C LYS A 175 -7.01 -7.91 -3.04
N CYS A 176 -7.22 -8.94 -3.85
CA CYS A 176 -6.85 -10.32 -3.54
C CYS A 176 -5.76 -10.76 -4.51
N ILE A 177 -4.71 -11.40 -4.00
CA ILE A 177 -3.62 -11.94 -4.82
C ILE A 177 -3.49 -13.42 -4.47
N LEU A 178 -3.54 -14.27 -5.50
CA LEU A 178 -3.35 -15.72 -5.37
C LEU A 178 -2.06 -16.10 -6.10
N TYR A 179 -1.21 -16.87 -5.43
CA TYR A 179 0.01 -17.42 -5.99
C TYR A 179 -0.20 -18.90 -6.24
N ASN A 180 -0.01 -19.31 -7.50
CA ASN A 180 -0.10 -20.72 -7.88
C ASN A 180 1.24 -21.43 -7.59
N ARG A 181 1.17 -22.76 -7.51
CA ARG A 181 2.37 -23.63 -7.48
C ARG A 181 3.21 -23.48 -8.74
#